data_AF-A0A850SLE9-F1
#
_entry.id   AF-A0A850SLE9-F1
#
_cell.length_a   1.000
_cell.length_b   1.000
_cell.length_c   1.000
_cell.angle_alpha   90.00
_cell.angle_beta   90.00
_cell.angle_gamma   90.00
#
_symmetry.space_group_name_H-M   'P 1'
#
loop_
_entity.id
_entity.type
_entity.pdbx_description
1 polymer ?
#
loop_
_entity_poly.entity_id
_entity_poly.type
_entity_poly.pdbx_seq_one_letter_code
_entity_poly.pdbx_strand_id
1 'polypeptide(L)'
;RSMSLSPADMDFVEAKNGAAREIALAFGVPPQLLGIPGDNTYANYKEANLAFWKQTVLPLVKKTAAALSAWLAPLFPGAAVDCDAGGIEALAADRDADWARVAAASFLSDDEKRRLLGLPDSGLRETGAGDD
;
A
#
# COMPACT_ATOMS: atom_id res chain seq x y z
N ARG A 1 -17.83 -20.38 -41.32
CA ARG A 1 -17.33 -19.07 -41.81
C ARG A 1 -16.39 -18.56 -40.73
N SER A 2 -15.09 -18.62 -40.97
CA SER A 2 -14.05 -18.30 -40.00
C SER A 2 -14.08 -16.81 -39.69
N MET A 3 -14.58 -16.45 -38.51
CA MET A 3 -14.39 -15.11 -37.92
C MET A 3 -12.96 -15.06 -37.35
N SER A 4 -11.97 -15.06 -38.25
CA SER A 4 -10.59 -14.72 -37.89
C SER A 4 -10.43 -13.21 -38.06
N LEU A 5 -9.91 -12.54 -37.03
CA LEU A 5 -9.52 -11.12 -37.10
C LEU A 5 -8.68 -10.86 -38.36
N SER A 6 -8.93 -9.74 -39.04
CA SER A 6 -8.05 -9.34 -40.13
C SER A 6 -6.68 -8.89 -39.57
N PRO A 7 -5.59 -8.98 -40.34
CA PRO A 7 -4.29 -8.45 -39.91
C PRO A 7 -4.35 -7.00 -39.40
N ALA A 8 -5.14 -6.15 -40.07
CA ALA A 8 -5.32 -4.76 -39.65
C ALA A 8 -6.06 -4.62 -38.29
N ASP A 9 -7.02 -5.50 -38.01
CA ASP A 9 -7.71 -5.51 -36.71
C ASP A 9 -6.76 -5.96 -35.58
N MET A 10 -5.85 -6.89 -35.87
CA MET A 10 -4.83 -7.34 -34.92
C MET A 10 -3.83 -6.21 -34.61
N ASP A 11 -3.31 -5.53 -35.63
CA ASP A 11 -2.39 -4.39 -35.45
C ASP A 11 -3.03 -3.26 -34.61
N PHE A 12 -4.32 -2.98 -34.84
CA PHE A 12 -5.05 -1.98 -34.06
C PHE A 12 -5.22 -2.40 -32.58
N VAL A 13 -5.55 -3.67 -32.32
CA VAL A 13 -5.66 -4.20 -30.95
C VAL A 13 -4.33 -4.13 -30.22
N GLU A 14 -3.23 -4.48 -30.89
CA GLU A 14 -1.88 -4.36 -30.33
C GLU A 14 -1.52 -2.92 -30.00
N ALA A 15 -1.75 -1.98 -30.92
CA ALA A 15 -1.51 -0.55 -30.70
C ALA A 15 -2.34 -0.01 -29.53
N LYS A 16 -3.62 -0.40 -29.44
CA LYS A 16 -4.51 -0.03 -28.32
C LYS A 16 -3.99 -0.57 -26.98
N ASN A 17 -3.54 -1.82 -26.95
CA ASN A 17 -2.99 -2.44 -25.74
C ASN A 17 -1.66 -1.76 -25.34
N GLY A 18 -0.83 -1.38 -26.30
CA GLY A 18 0.39 -0.58 -26.06
C GLY A 18 0.07 0.76 -25.41
N ALA A 19 -0.85 1.53 -26.00
CA ALA A 19 -1.28 2.81 -25.45
C ALA A 19 -1.88 2.68 -24.03
N ALA A 20 -2.67 1.63 -23.78
CA ALA A 20 -3.21 1.37 -22.44
C ALA A 20 -2.10 1.14 -21.39
N ARG A 21 -1.00 0.47 -21.76
CA ARG A 21 0.15 0.26 -20.86
C ARG A 21 0.89 1.56 -20.57
N GLU A 22 1.12 2.39 -21.59
CA GLU A 22 1.78 3.69 -21.43
C GLU A 22 1.00 4.60 -20.48
N ILE A 23 -0.32 4.66 -20.63
CA ILE A 23 -1.20 5.40 -19.73
C ILE A 23 -1.09 4.86 -18.29
N ALA A 24 -1.16 3.54 -18.11
CA ALA A 24 -1.05 2.92 -16.79
C ALA A 24 0.27 3.27 -16.10
N LEU A 25 1.39 3.20 -16.84
CA LEU A 25 2.71 3.56 -16.35
C LEU A 25 2.83 5.03 -15.97
N ALA A 26 2.18 5.95 -16.72
CA ALA A 26 2.16 7.37 -16.39
C ALA A 26 1.51 7.66 -15.02
N PHE A 27 0.56 6.82 -14.59
CA PHE A 27 -0.07 6.90 -13.27
C PHE A 27 0.62 6.01 -12.21
N GLY A 28 1.70 5.30 -12.57
CA GLY A 28 2.37 4.36 -11.68
C GLY A 28 1.53 3.11 -11.35
N VAL A 29 0.53 2.78 -12.19
CA VAL A 29 -0.32 1.60 -12.02
C VAL A 29 0.24 0.45 -12.85
N PRO A 30 0.58 -0.71 -12.26
CA PRO A 30 1.02 -1.87 -13.03
C PRO A 30 -0.08 -2.35 -14.00
N PRO A 31 0.21 -2.52 -15.31
CA PRO A 31 -0.80 -2.87 -16.31
C PRO A 31 -1.56 -4.18 -16.02
N GLN A 32 -0.90 -5.14 -15.36
CA GLN A 32 -1.51 -6.42 -14.98
C GLN A 32 -2.65 -6.26 -13.96
N LEU A 33 -2.61 -5.24 -13.09
CA LEU A 33 -3.71 -4.96 -12.16
C LEU A 33 -4.95 -4.43 -12.89
N LEU A 34 -4.76 -3.86 -14.09
CA LEU A 34 -5.82 -3.35 -14.95
C LEU A 34 -6.36 -4.39 -15.93
N GLY A 35 -5.85 -5.64 -15.88
CA GLY A 35 -6.24 -6.70 -16.80
C GLY A 35 -5.75 -6.49 -18.23
N ILE A 36 -4.77 -5.60 -18.45
CA ILE A 36 -4.20 -5.38 -19.77
C ILE A 36 -3.40 -6.63 -20.17
N PRO A 37 -3.67 -7.25 -21.34
CA PRO A 37 -3.03 -8.51 -21.74
C PRO A 37 -1.51 -8.40 -21.78
N GLY A 38 -0.80 -9.40 -21.23
CA GLY A 38 0.65 -9.45 -21.06
C GLY A 38 1.12 -10.67 -20.26
N ASP A 39 2.33 -10.61 -19.68
CA ASP A 39 2.87 -11.66 -18.82
C ASP A 39 2.20 -11.67 -17.44
N ASN A 40 1.07 -12.35 -17.32
CA ASN A 40 0.29 -12.40 -16.07
C ASN A 40 0.39 -13.79 -15.42
N THR A 41 1.17 -13.91 -14.34
CA THR A 41 1.14 -15.06 -13.41
C THR A 41 0.73 -14.59 -12.01
N TYR A 42 0.29 -15.50 -11.13
CA TYR A 42 -0.11 -15.15 -9.76
C TYR A 42 1.03 -14.51 -8.94
N ALA A 43 2.27 -14.98 -9.10
CA ALA A 43 3.44 -14.41 -8.43
C ALA A 43 3.67 -12.96 -8.88
N ASN A 44 3.60 -12.71 -10.20
CA ASN A 44 3.73 -11.36 -10.76
C ASN A 44 2.63 -10.42 -10.24
N TYR A 45 1.40 -10.92 -10.10
CA TYR A 45 0.28 -10.12 -9.58
C TYR A 45 0.51 -9.66 -8.13
N LYS A 46 0.92 -10.58 -7.24
CA LYS A 46 1.17 -10.24 -5.82
C LYS A 46 2.29 -9.23 -5.67
N GLU A 47 3.40 -9.42 -6.40
CA GLU A 47 4.53 -8.49 -6.39
C GLU A 47 4.16 -7.12 -6.96
N ALA A 48 3.38 -7.07 -8.04
CA ALA A 48 2.93 -5.81 -8.60
C ALA A 48 1.92 -5.08 -7.72
N ASN A 49 1.02 -5.80 -7.05
CA ASN A 49 0.13 -5.19 -6.06
C ASN A 49 0.95 -4.56 -4.91
N LEU A 50 1.94 -5.29 -4.39
CA LEU A 50 2.86 -4.76 -3.37
C LEU A 50 3.63 -3.53 -3.87
N ALA A 51 4.19 -3.59 -5.08
CA ALA A 51 4.91 -2.48 -5.69
C ALA A 51 4.01 -1.25 -5.90
N PHE A 52 2.78 -1.47 -6.37
CA PHE A 52 1.78 -0.42 -6.56
C PHE A 52 1.48 0.32 -5.26
N TRP A 53 1.23 -0.41 -4.17
CA TRP A 53 0.99 0.20 -2.86
C TRP A 53 2.19 1.01 -2.38
N LYS A 54 3.41 0.47 -2.48
CA LYS A 54 4.62 1.09 -1.94
C LYS A 54 5.11 2.28 -2.75
N GLN A 55 5.06 2.19 -4.08
CA GLN A 55 5.69 3.16 -4.97
C GLN A 55 4.70 4.24 -5.44
N THR A 56 3.41 3.94 -5.44
CA THR A 56 2.38 4.85 -5.99
C THR A 56 1.41 5.30 -4.90
N VAL A 57 0.70 4.37 -4.27
CA VAL A 57 -0.42 4.73 -3.39
C VAL A 57 0.06 5.38 -2.10
N LEU A 58 0.95 4.73 -1.34
CA LEU A 58 1.42 5.25 -0.05
C LEU A 58 2.10 6.63 -0.17
N PRO A 59 2.98 6.89 -1.16
CA PRO A 59 3.56 8.22 -1.34
C PRO A 59 2.50 9.31 -1.60
N LEU A 60 1.48 9.02 -2.42
CA LEU A 60 0.40 9.96 -2.71
C LEU A 60 -0.49 10.21 -1.48
N VAL A 61 -0.81 9.16 -0.72
CA VAL A 61 -1.59 9.30 0.52
C VAL A 61 -0.81 10.11 1.54
N LYS A 62 0.48 9.82 1.76
CA LYS A 62 1.34 10.58 2.69
C LYS A 62 1.46 12.04 2.30
N LYS A 63 1.63 12.34 1.01
CA LYS A 63 1.65 13.72 0.49
C LYS A 63 0.33 14.44 0.79
N THR A 64 -0.80 13.77 0.56
CA THR A 64 -2.13 14.33 0.83
C THR A 64 -2.36 14.52 2.34
N ALA A 65 -1.99 13.56 3.16
CA ALA A 65 -2.12 13.62 4.62
C ALA A 65 -1.26 14.75 5.21
N ALA A 66 -0.05 14.95 4.71
CA ALA A 66 0.81 16.08 5.10
C ALA A 66 0.19 17.43 4.71
N ALA A 67 -0.35 17.55 3.51
CA ALA A 67 -1.03 18.78 3.07
C ALA A 67 -2.28 19.08 3.91
N LEU A 68 -3.09 18.05 4.22
CA LEU A 68 -4.25 18.18 5.10
C LEU A 68 -3.83 18.57 6.53
N SER A 69 -2.78 17.96 7.07
CA SER A 69 -2.25 18.30 8.39
C SER A 69 -1.82 19.76 8.45
N ALA A 70 -1.08 20.24 7.45
CA ALA A 70 -0.66 21.64 7.37
C ALA A 70 -1.85 22.60 7.27
N TRP A 71 -2.88 22.24 6.51
CA TRP A 71 -4.11 23.03 6.38
C TRP A 71 -4.92 23.09 7.68
N LEU A 72 -4.96 21.99 8.45
CA LEU A 72 -5.69 21.89 9.72
C LEU A 72 -4.94 22.45 10.93
N ALA A 73 -3.61 22.59 10.85
CA ALA A 73 -2.76 23.01 11.96
C ALA A 73 -3.22 24.28 12.70
N PRO A 74 -3.77 25.34 12.05
CA PRO A 74 -4.26 26.52 12.75
C PRO A 74 -5.49 26.25 13.64
N LEU A 75 -6.32 25.27 13.27
CA LEU A 75 -7.53 24.90 14.01
C LEU A 75 -7.25 23.84 15.08
N PHE A 76 -6.28 22.95 14.81
CA PHE A 76 -5.93 21.83 15.69
C PHE A 76 -4.41 21.79 15.91
N PRO A 77 -3.87 22.65 16.79
CA PRO A 77 -2.44 22.67 17.08
C PRO A 77 -1.95 21.31 17.59
N GLY A 78 -0.92 20.75 16.94
CA GLY A 78 -0.33 19.46 17.30
C GLY A 78 -1.05 18.23 16.77
N ALA A 79 -2.20 18.37 16.09
CA ALA A 79 -2.86 17.26 15.41
C ALA A 79 -2.21 17.00 14.04
N ALA A 80 -2.12 15.74 13.66
CA ALA A 80 -1.66 15.30 12.34
C ALA A 80 -2.62 14.25 11.78
N VAL A 81 -2.82 14.30 10.46
CA VAL A 81 -3.47 13.25 9.69
C VAL A 81 -2.38 12.30 9.22
N ASP A 82 -2.54 11.01 9.48
CA ASP A 82 -1.62 9.96 9.03
C ASP A 82 -2.37 8.81 8.35
N CYS A 83 -1.64 8.01 7.58
CA CYS A 83 -2.14 6.84 6.89
C CYS A 83 -1.92 5.58 7.73
N ASP A 84 -3.02 4.94 8.14
CA ASP A 84 -2.94 3.60 8.74
C ASP A 84 -2.67 2.54 7.67
N ALA A 85 -1.40 2.17 7.52
CA ALA A 85 -0.96 1.08 6.66
C ALA A 85 -1.17 -0.32 7.29
N GLY A 86 -1.51 -0.38 8.58
CA GLY A 86 -1.71 -1.62 9.34
C GLY A 86 -2.90 -2.45 8.84
N GLY A 87 -3.90 -1.83 8.23
CA GLY A 87 -5.05 -2.54 7.64
C GLY A 87 -4.82 -3.10 6.22
N ILE A 88 -3.70 -2.79 5.57
CA ILE A 88 -3.51 -3.08 4.14
C ILE A 88 -2.96 -4.50 3.96
N GLU A 89 -3.78 -5.40 3.39
CA GLU A 89 -3.41 -6.80 3.14
C GLU A 89 -2.18 -6.94 2.24
N ALA A 90 -2.06 -6.08 1.22
CA ALA A 90 -0.90 -6.08 0.31
C ALA A 90 0.44 -5.86 1.03
N LEU A 91 0.43 -5.23 2.21
CA LEU A 91 1.62 -4.92 3.01
C LEU A 91 1.85 -5.93 4.15
N ALA A 92 1.03 -6.98 4.26
CA ALA A 92 1.10 -7.93 5.36
C ALA A 92 2.47 -8.59 5.50
N ALA A 93 3.07 -9.02 4.39
CA ALA A 93 4.38 -9.68 4.41
C ALA A 93 5.52 -8.75 4.88
N ASP A 94 5.48 -7.47 4.47
CA ASP A 94 6.45 -6.47 4.92
C ASP A 94 6.27 -6.17 6.42
N ARG A 95 5.01 -6.08 6.87
CA ARG A 95 4.68 -5.89 8.29
C ARG A 95 5.16 -7.07 9.13
N ASP A 96 4.92 -8.30 8.69
CA ASP A 96 5.35 -9.51 9.40
C ASP A 96 6.89 -9.56 9.52
N ALA A 97 7.60 -9.18 8.45
CA ALA A 97 9.06 -9.10 8.45
C ALA A 97 9.58 -8.02 9.43
N ASP A 98 8.90 -6.88 9.53
CA ASP A 98 9.24 -5.82 10.47
C ASP A 98 8.97 -6.24 11.91
N TRP A 99 7.82 -6.85 12.17
CA TRP A 99 7.44 -7.40 13.47
C TRP A 99 8.42 -8.46 13.94
N ALA A 100 8.83 -9.38 13.06
CA ALA A 100 9.83 -10.39 13.37
C ALA A 100 11.19 -9.76 13.73
N ARG A 101 11.61 -8.71 13.02
CA ARG A 101 12.86 -7.98 13.29
C ARG A 101 12.81 -7.29 14.66
N VAL A 102 11.71 -6.64 14.99
CA VAL A 102 11.52 -5.98 16.29
C VAL A 102 11.43 -6.99 17.42
N ALA A 103 10.72 -8.11 17.22
CA ALA A 103 10.61 -9.18 18.22
C ALA A 103 11.98 -9.77 18.56
N ALA A 104 12.82 -10.01 17.54
CA ALA A 104 14.16 -10.58 17.68
C ALA A 104 15.19 -9.64 18.34
N ALA A 105 14.92 -8.33 18.44
CA ALA A 105 15.81 -7.37 19.07
C ALA A 105 15.79 -7.53 20.61
N SER A 106 16.70 -8.35 21.14
CA SER A 106 16.77 -8.67 22.59
C SER A 106 17.22 -7.51 23.47
N PHE A 107 17.81 -6.46 22.89
CA PHE A 107 18.27 -5.27 23.60
C PHE A 107 17.17 -4.23 23.85
N LEU A 108 15.99 -4.41 23.24
CA LEU A 108 14.84 -3.53 23.42
C LEU A 108 13.92 -4.08 24.51
N SER A 109 13.44 -3.20 25.37
CA SER A 109 12.32 -3.46 26.28
C SER A 109 11.01 -3.65 25.52
N ASP A 110 10.02 -4.26 26.18
CA ASP A 110 8.71 -4.51 25.56
C ASP A 110 8.00 -3.21 25.17
N ASP A 111 8.10 -2.15 25.98
CA ASP A 111 7.52 -0.85 25.63
C ASP A 111 8.23 -0.19 24.44
N GLU A 112 9.56 -0.32 24.32
CA GLU A 112 10.28 0.15 23.13
C GLU A 112 9.85 -0.60 21.87
N LYS A 113 9.68 -1.93 21.96
CA LYS A 113 9.15 -2.74 20.85
C LYS A 113 7.74 -2.31 20.47
N ARG A 114 6.86 -2.09 21.44
CA ARG A 114 5.47 -1.64 21.20
C ARG A 114 5.44 -0.27 20.52
N ARG A 115 6.25 0.69 20.98
CA ARG A 115 6.36 2.01 20.33
C ARG A 115 6.86 1.92 18.90
N LEU A 116 7.87 1.09 18.62
CA LEU A 116 8.36 0.88 17.25
C LEU A 116 7.30 0.28 16.31
N LEU A 117 6.40 -0.55 16.85
CA LEU A 117 5.29 -1.15 16.11
C LEU A 117 4.01 -0.28 16.09
N GLY A 118 4.06 0.93 16.65
CA GLY A 118 2.90 1.83 16.73
C GLY A 118 1.81 1.37 17.71
N LEU A 119 2.14 0.50 18.66
CA LEU A 119 1.24 0.03 19.71
C LEU A 119 1.37 0.88 20.98
N PRO A 120 0.30 1.07 21.76
CA PRO A 120 0.36 1.79 23.03
C PRO A 120 1.20 1.02 24.06
N ASP A 121 1.89 1.75 24.95
CA ASP A 121 2.68 1.17 26.05
C ASP A 121 1.85 0.19 26.89
N SER A 122 2.51 -0.83 27.44
CA SER A 122 1.85 -1.93 28.16
C SER A 122 1.06 -1.46 29.39
N GLY A 123 1.54 -0.40 30.06
CA GLY A 123 0.92 0.21 31.24
C GLY A 123 -0.36 1.02 31.00
N LEU A 124 -0.75 1.28 29.73
CA LEU A 124 -2.02 1.93 29.40
C LEU A 124 -3.22 0.96 29.41
N ARG A 125 -3.01 -0.30 29.82
CA ARG A 125 -4.06 -1.33 29.89
C ARG A 125 -4.74 -1.48 31.26
N GLU A 126 -4.36 -0.70 32.27
CA GLU A 126 -4.99 -0.73 33.59
C GLU A 126 -5.75 0.55 33.90
N THR A 127 -7.07 0.54 33.64
CA THR A 127 -8.16 1.17 34.42
C THR A 127 -9.47 0.95 33.66
N GLY A 128 -9.98 -0.28 33.68
CA GLY A 128 -11.23 -0.62 33.00
C GLY A 128 -11.74 -2.02 33.31
N ALA A 129 -11.59 -2.49 34.55
CA ALA A 129 -12.30 -3.66 35.07
C ALA A 129 -12.13 -3.70 36.60
N GLY A 130 -12.89 -2.85 37.29
CA GLY A 130 -12.88 -2.78 38.75
C GLY A 130 -13.65 -1.56 39.25
N ASP A 131 -14.97 -1.54 39.01
CA ASP A 131 -15.96 -1.07 39.98
C ASP A 131 -17.36 -1.41 39.47
N ASP A 132 -18.14 -2.04 40.37
CA ASP A 132 -19.56 -2.45 40.36
C ASP A 132 -20.05 -3.58 39.44
#